data_AF-A0A7Y5CQ99-F1
#
_entry.id   AF-A0A7Y5CQ99-F1
#
_cell.length_a   1.000
_cell.length_b   1.000
_cell.length_c   1.000
_cell.angle_alpha   90.00
_cell.angle_beta   90.00
_cell.angle_gamma   90.00
#
_symmetry.space_group_name_H-M   'P 1'
#
loop_
_entity.id
_entity.type
_entity.pdbx_description
1 polymer ?
#
loop_
_entity_poly.entity_id
_entity_poly.type
_entity_poly.pdbx_seq_one_letter_code
_entity_poly.pdbx_strand_id
1 'polypeptide(L)'
;MKTRMACRLILWNILLATLPAAAQDFWSWWGDGKAELSSYQTKTQRYGELREGYAVLVYVTEEISRTTRIKVESDAIPPADRAPVLKLNHVVKFPTGIYDYSNPN
;
A
#
# COMPACT_ATOMS: atom_id res chain seq x y z
N MET A 1 -66.60 10.12 19.38
CA MET A 1 -66.54 8.79 18.72
C MET A 1 -65.45 8.81 17.65
N LYS A 2 -64.25 8.32 17.99
CA LYS A 2 -63.29 7.54 17.18
C LYS A 2 -61.92 7.54 17.87
N THR A 3 -61.28 6.40 17.79
CA THR A 3 -60.58 5.71 18.89
C THR A 3 -59.06 5.89 18.80
N ARG A 4 -58.39 5.81 19.96
CA ARG A 4 -56.93 5.74 20.11
C ARG A 4 -56.35 4.56 19.32
N MET A 5 -55.21 4.76 18.67
CA MET A 5 -54.34 3.65 18.27
C MET A 5 -52.89 4.07 18.47
N ALA A 6 -52.36 3.76 19.66
CA ALA A 6 -50.93 3.69 19.90
C ALA A 6 -50.44 2.35 19.33
N CYS A 7 -49.46 2.38 18.43
CA CYS A 7 -48.69 1.19 18.10
C CYS A 7 -47.23 1.58 17.90
N ARG A 8 -46.38 1.04 18.78
CA ARG A 8 -44.92 1.06 18.72
C ARG A 8 -44.46 0.39 17.44
N LEU A 9 -43.53 1.01 16.70
CA LEU A 9 -42.59 0.32 15.81
C LEU A 9 -41.27 1.10 15.91
N ILE A 10 -40.45 0.73 16.89
CA ILE A 10 -39.24 -0.07 16.71
C ILE A 10 -38.19 0.72 15.93
N LEU A 11 -37.25 1.24 16.71
CA LEU A 11 -35.95 1.75 16.29
C LEU A 11 -35.38 0.88 15.17
N TRP A 12 -35.34 1.41 13.95
CA TRP A 12 -34.60 0.79 12.87
C TRP A 12 -33.13 1.07 13.10
N ASN A 13 -32.42 0.03 13.48
CA ASN A 13 -30.99 -0.06 13.76
C ASN A 13 -30.14 0.95 12.99
N ILE A 14 -29.52 1.86 13.75
CA ILE A 14 -28.28 2.53 13.37
C ILE A 14 -27.22 1.42 13.29
N LEU A 15 -26.95 0.93 12.09
CA LEU A 15 -25.66 0.32 11.78
C LEU A 15 -24.89 1.34 10.95
N LEU A 16 -24.42 2.39 11.62
CA LEU A 16 -23.34 3.19 11.07
C LEU A 16 -22.11 2.29 11.13
N ALA A 17 -21.82 1.58 10.03
CA ALA A 17 -20.54 0.90 9.90
C ALA A 17 -19.46 1.97 10.03
N THR A 18 -18.80 2.04 11.20
CA THR A 18 -17.64 2.90 11.44
C THR A 18 -16.48 2.35 10.63
N LEU A 19 -16.39 2.70 9.35
CA LEU A 19 -15.30 2.25 8.49
C LEU A 19 -14.35 3.30 7.89
N PRO A 20 -14.44 4.64 8.03
CA PRO A 20 -13.57 5.47 7.18
C PRO A 20 -12.35 6.09 7.86
N ALA A 21 -12.28 6.34 9.18
CA ALA A 21 -11.22 7.22 9.71
C ALA A 21 -9.80 6.72 9.39
N ALA A 22 -9.45 5.49 9.78
CA ALA A 22 -8.11 4.95 9.55
C ALA A 22 -7.78 4.76 8.05
N ALA A 23 -8.75 4.38 7.23
CA ALA A 23 -8.55 4.24 5.79
C ALA A 23 -8.42 5.61 5.09
N GLN A 24 -9.18 6.60 5.54
CA GLN A 24 -9.11 7.98 5.06
C GLN A 24 -7.79 8.62 5.45
N ASP A 25 -7.33 8.41 6.68
CA ASP A 25 -6.04 8.88 7.17
C ASP A 25 -4.90 8.25 6.37
N PHE A 26 -4.97 6.94 6.11
CA PHE A 26 -4.00 6.24 5.27
C PHE A 26 -3.91 6.84 3.87
N TRP A 27 -5.03 6.99 3.17
CA TRP A 27 -5.03 7.55 1.81
C TRP A 27 -4.78 9.05 1.76
N SER A 28 -5.00 9.77 2.87
CA SER A 28 -4.58 11.17 2.96
C SER A 28 -3.06 11.34 2.91
N TRP A 29 -2.33 10.36 3.45
CA TRP A 29 -0.86 10.32 3.41
C TRP A 29 -0.36 9.68 2.13
N TRP A 30 -0.78 8.44 1.84
CA TRP A 30 -0.24 7.64 0.74
C TRP A 30 -0.85 7.98 -0.62
N GLY A 31 -2.01 8.64 -0.67
CA GLY A 31 -2.69 9.02 -1.91
C GLY A 31 -2.29 10.40 -2.45
N ASP A 32 -1.22 11.02 -1.93
CA ASP A 32 -0.79 12.38 -2.31
C ASP A 32 0.03 12.44 -3.61
N GLY A 33 0.25 11.29 -4.24
CA GLY A 33 1.01 11.14 -5.49
C GLY A 33 2.54 11.19 -5.31
N LYS A 34 3.05 11.19 -4.07
CA LYS A 34 4.49 11.15 -3.79
C LYS A 34 4.97 9.75 -3.43
N ALA A 35 6.28 9.57 -3.56
CA ALA A 35 6.99 8.39 -3.07
C ALA A 35 7.57 8.67 -1.69
N GLU A 36 7.65 7.64 -0.84
CA GLU A 36 8.42 7.68 0.40
C GLU A 36 9.73 6.91 0.23
N LEU A 37 10.83 7.49 0.74
CA LEU A 37 12.17 6.93 0.63
C LEU A 37 12.74 6.66 2.02
N SER A 38 13.20 5.43 2.25
CA SER A 38 13.95 5.06 3.45
C SER A 38 15.32 4.52 3.07
N SER A 39 16.37 4.98 3.75
CA SER A 39 17.74 4.54 3.52
C SER A 39 18.38 3.98 4.79
N TYR A 40 19.10 2.88 4.66
CA TYR A 40 19.75 2.20 5.78
C TYR A 40 21.18 1.81 5.44
N GLN A 41 22.07 1.84 6.43
CA GLN A 41 23.35 1.13 6.34
C GLN A 41 23.11 -0.36 6.59
N THR A 42 23.78 -1.22 5.81
CA THR A 42 23.64 -2.68 5.92
C THR A 42 24.99 -3.34 6.08
N LYS A 43 24.98 -4.53 6.70
CA LYS A 43 26.12 -5.44 6.75
C LYS A 43 25.68 -6.79 6.20
N THR A 44 26.31 -7.23 5.11
CA THR A 44 25.94 -8.46 4.40
C THR A 44 27.14 -9.39 4.35
N GLN A 45 26.95 -10.66 4.73
CA GLN A 45 28.00 -11.68 4.58
C GLN A 45 27.94 -12.27 3.17
N ARG A 46 29.03 -12.11 2.39
CA ARG A 46 29.21 -12.75 1.09
C ARG A 46 30.62 -13.28 0.96
N TYR A 47 30.81 -14.42 0.30
CA TYR A 47 32.13 -15.06 0.13
C TYR A 47 32.97 -15.16 1.42
N GLY A 48 32.33 -15.38 2.57
CA GLY A 48 33.01 -15.46 3.86
C GLY A 48 33.38 -14.10 4.50
N GLU A 49 33.15 -12.99 3.82
CA GLU A 49 33.48 -11.64 4.32
C GLU A 49 32.22 -10.84 4.64
N LEU A 50 32.26 -10.09 5.74
CA LEU A 50 31.23 -9.12 6.09
C LEU A 50 31.48 -7.82 5.31
N ARG A 51 30.51 -7.42 4.49
CA ARG A 51 30.59 -6.24 3.64
C ARG A 51 29.61 -5.18 4.10
N GLU A 52 30.09 -3.95 4.21
CA GLU A 52 29.23 -2.78 4.44
C GLU A 52 28.56 -2.35 3.14
N GLY A 53 27.32 -1.93 3.24
CA GLY A 53 26.54 -1.49 2.10
C GLY A 53 25.42 -0.56 2.53
N TYR A 54 24.51 -0.32 1.61
CA TYR A 54 23.30 0.44 1.88
C TYR A 54 22.08 -0.24 1.27
N ALA A 55 20.93 -0.02 1.90
CA ALA A 55 19.62 -0.36 1.37
C ALA A 55 18.81 0.92 1.14
N VAL A 56 18.10 0.95 0.03
CA VAL A 56 17.14 2.00 -0.32
C VAL A 56 15.80 1.35 -0.57
N LEU A 57 14.78 1.78 0.17
CA LEU A 57 13.40 1.33 0.05
C LEU A 57 12.58 2.48 -0.50
N VAL A 58 11.96 2.27 -1.65
CA VAL A 58 11.10 3.25 -2.33
C VAL A 58 9.66 2.74 -2.28
N TYR A 59 8.82 3.40 -1.51
CA TYR A 59 7.40 3.10 -1.40
C TYR A 59 6.60 4.03 -2.31
N VAL A 60 5.74 3.46 -3.16
CA VAL A 60 4.87 4.19 -4.07
C VAL A 60 3.48 3.57 -4.09
N THR A 61 2.46 4.36 -4.38
CA THR A 61 1.13 3.84 -4.68
C THR A 61 0.94 3.66 -6.17
N GLU A 62 0.39 2.51 -6.58
CA GLU A 62 0.06 2.20 -7.97
C GLU A 62 -1.33 1.53 -8.04
N GLU A 63 -1.91 1.43 -9.23
CA GLU A 63 -3.14 0.67 -9.46
C GLU A 63 -2.83 -0.67 -10.14
N ILE A 64 -3.49 -1.74 -9.69
CA ILE A 64 -3.50 -3.04 -10.38
C ILE A 64 -4.92 -3.41 -10.79
N SER A 65 -5.07 -4.21 -11.85
CA SER A 65 -6.36 -4.84 -12.16
C SER A 65 -6.70 -5.87 -11.09
N ARG A 66 -7.94 -5.87 -10.60
CA ARG A 66 -8.45 -6.87 -9.65
C ARG A 66 -8.53 -8.25 -10.30
N THR A 67 -8.76 -8.29 -11.60
CA THR A 67 -8.88 -9.52 -12.39
C THR A 67 -7.52 -10.14 -12.68
N THR A 68 -6.61 -9.39 -13.32
CA THR A 68 -5.31 -9.96 -13.76
C THR A 68 -4.20 -9.82 -12.72
N ARG A 69 -4.37 -8.93 -11.73
CA ARG A 69 -3.33 -8.50 -10.77
C ARG A 69 -2.09 -7.88 -11.44
N ILE A 70 -2.23 -7.44 -12.68
CA ILE A 70 -1.19 -6.73 -13.42
C ILE A 70 -1.39 -5.22 -13.20
N LYS A 71 -0.28 -4.48 -13.17
CA LYS A 71 -0.26 -3.02 -13.12
C LYS A 71 -1.13 -2.43 -14.24
N VAL A 72 -1.92 -1.41 -13.89
CA VAL A 72 -2.72 -0.67 -14.87
C VAL A 72 -1.81 0.32 -15.59
N GLU A 73 -1.63 0.12 -16.90
CA GLU A 73 -0.82 1.00 -17.76
C GLU A 73 -1.66 1.81 -18.75
N SER A 74 -2.98 1.58 -18.82
CA SER A 74 -3.87 2.28 -19.74
C SER A 74 -5.32 2.31 -19.24
N ASP A 75 -6.12 3.15 -19.89
CA ASP A 75 -7.54 3.30 -19.58
C ASP A 75 -8.43 2.15 -20.07
N ALA A 76 -7.85 1.14 -20.70
CA ALA A 76 -8.57 -0.08 -21.09
C ALA A 76 -9.13 -0.84 -19.87
N ILE A 77 -8.52 -0.66 -18.68
CA ILE A 77 -9.04 -1.24 -17.43
C ILE A 77 -10.04 -0.26 -16.80
N PRO A 78 -11.32 -0.63 -16.67
CA PRO A 78 -12.33 0.23 -16.06
C PRO A 78 -11.97 0.57 -14.61
N PRO A 79 -12.24 1.79 -14.11
CA PRO A 79 -11.95 2.18 -12.73
C PRO A 79 -12.49 1.20 -11.67
N ALA A 80 -13.65 0.59 -11.93
CA ALA A 80 -14.26 -0.39 -11.04
C ALA A 80 -13.42 -1.69 -10.88
N ASP A 81 -12.62 -2.05 -11.90
CA ASP A 81 -11.69 -3.19 -11.86
C ASP A 81 -10.30 -2.78 -11.36
N ARG A 82 -10.06 -1.52 -11.01
CA ARG A 82 -8.78 -1.08 -10.45
C ARG A 82 -8.76 -1.23 -8.93
N ALA A 83 -7.61 -1.62 -8.41
CA ALA A 83 -7.32 -1.68 -6.99
C ALA A 83 -6.05 -0.89 -6.70
N PRO A 84 -6.11 0.14 -5.85
CA PRO A 84 -4.90 0.84 -5.44
C PRO A 84 -4.10 -0.05 -4.48
N VAL A 85 -2.78 -0.08 -4.65
CA VAL A 85 -1.84 -0.88 -3.87
C VAL A 85 -0.63 -0.04 -3.48
N LEU A 86 0.02 -0.42 -2.39
CA LEU A 86 1.35 0.07 -2.03
C LEU A 86 2.39 -0.89 -2.59
N LYS A 87 3.35 -0.36 -3.33
CA LYS A 87 4.48 -1.10 -3.91
C LYS A 87 5.77 -0.66 -3.27
N LEU A 88 6.59 -1.64 -2.91
CA LEU A 88 7.95 -1.42 -2.46
C LEU A 88 8.91 -1.80 -3.59
N ASN A 89 9.78 -0.87 -3.97
CA ASN A 89 11.00 -1.18 -4.72
C ASN A 89 12.16 -1.15 -3.74
N HIS A 90 12.83 -2.28 -3.58
CA HIS A 90 13.89 -2.45 -2.61
C HIS A 90 15.21 -2.68 -3.33
N VAL A 91 16.23 -1.89 -2.98
CA VAL A 91 17.56 -1.94 -3.60
C VAL A 91 18.59 -2.10 -2.50
N VAL A 92 19.41 -3.14 -2.57
CA VAL A 92 20.57 -3.31 -1.69
C VAL A 92 21.83 -3.27 -2.53
N LYS A 93 22.80 -2.45 -2.11
CA LYS A 93 24.11 -2.32 -2.75
C LYS A 93 25.25 -2.49 -1.77
N PHE A 94 26.25 -3.28 -2.16
CA PHE A 94 27.50 -3.47 -1.41
C PHE A 94 28.65 -3.80 -2.38
N PRO A 95 29.88 -3.34 -2.10
CA PRO A 95 31.04 -3.59 -2.94
C PRO A 95 31.59 -4.99 -2.72
N THR A 96 31.79 -5.78 -3.78
CA THR A 96 32.42 -7.11 -3.66
C THR A 96 33.94 -7.07 -3.67
N GLY A 97 34.53 -5.93 -4.07
CA GLY A 97 35.96 -5.74 -4.30
C GLY A 97 36.36 -5.73 -5.78
N ILE A 98 35.53 -6.33 -6.66
CA ILE A 98 35.76 -6.33 -8.12
C ILE A 98 34.64 -5.55 -8.83
N TYR A 99 33.38 -5.69 -8.40
CA TYR A 99 32.23 -4.88 -8.84
C TYR A 99 31.19 -4.73 -7.72
N ASP A 100 30.30 -3.74 -7.84
CA ASP A 100 29.17 -3.58 -6.93
C ASP A 100 28.06 -4.57 -7.27
N TYR A 101 27.53 -5.27 -6.27
CA TYR A 101 26.29 -6.02 -6.43
C TYR A 101 25.13 -5.07 -6.17
N SER A 102 24.20 -4.97 -7.12
CA SER A 102 22.91 -4.29 -6.94
C SER A 102 21.84 -5.36 -6.99
N ASN A 103 21.32 -5.74 -5.83
CA ASN A 103 20.29 -6.77 -5.75
C ASN A 103 18.92 -6.12 -5.52
N PRO A 104 18.05 -6.06 -6.53
CA PRO A 104 16.64 -5.74 -6.34
C PRO A 104 15.94 -7.03 -5.88
N ASN A 105 15.89 -7.28 -4.57
CA ASN A 105 15.09 -8.37 -4.01
C ASN A 105 13.70 -7.85 -3.67
#